data_AF-A0A8N4IDH6-F1
#
_entry.id   AF-A0A8N4IDH6-F1
#
_cell.length_a   1.000
_cell.length_b   1.000
_cell.length_c   1.000
_cell.angle_alpha   90.00
_cell.angle_beta   90.00
_cell.angle_gamma   90.00
#
_symmetry.space_group_name_H-M   'P 1'
#
loop_
_entity.id
_entity.type
_entity.pdbx_description
1 polymer ?
#
loop_
_entity_poly.entity_id
_entity_poly.type
_entity_poly.pdbx_seq_one_letter_code
_entity_poly.pdbx_strand_id
1 'polypeptide(L)'
;MSLIHNDLPCMDDNDFHHGKPSNHRIFDEPITILAGDALLTLTFDHLADPASYLTDNPIPPAHIIYGVAELSRSIKPKGLVASQMVDIKSTRLAVPFGLDRLEFIHLHKTTFLLEASAIIEAICRQELQ
;
A
#
# COMPACT_ATOMS: atom_id res chain seq x y z
N MET A 1 1.39 -0.23 6.09
CA MET A 1 1.55 -1.70 6.06
C MET A 1 2.75 -2.13 5.21
N SER A 2 2.82 -1.77 3.92
CA SER A 2 3.87 -2.27 3.00
C SER A 2 5.30 -2.09 3.52
N LEU A 3 5.68 -0.89 4.00
CA LEU A 3 7.04 -0.65 4.51
C LEU A 3 7.36 -1.47 5.78
N ILE A 4 6.39 -1.58 6.69
CA ILE A 4 6.54 -2.32 7.95
C ILE A 4 6.79 -3.80 7.67
N HIS A 5 6.05 -4.38 6.71
CA HIS A 5 6.27 -5.75 6.28
C HIS A 5 7.55 -5.90 5.45
N ASN A 6 7.91 -4.93 4.60
CA ASN A 6 9.16 -4.99 3.82
C ASN A 6 10.41 -5.01 4.70
N ASP A 7 10.39 -4.33 5.86
CA ASP A 7 11.56 -4.31 6.75
C ASP A 7 11.79 -5.65 7.48
N LEU A 8 10.88 -6.62 7.44
CA LEU A 8 11.03 -7.91 8.15
C LEU A 8 12.24 -8.73 7.65
N PRO A 9 12.84 -9.59 8.50
CA PRO A 9 13.97 -10.44 8.11
C PRO A 9 13.71 -11.37 6.91
N CYS A 10 12.46 -11.78 6.70
CA CYS A 10 12.08 -12.61 5.57
C CYS A 10 11.95 -11.85 4.24
N MET A 11 11.98 -10.51 4.30
CA MET A 11 11.80 -9.57 3.20
C MET A 11 13.12 -8.85 2.91
N ASP A 12 13.28 -7.58 3.32
CA ASP A 12 14.50 -6.78 3.08
C ASP A 12 15.50 -6.84 4.26
N ASP A 13 15.09 -7.35 5.43
CA ASP A 13 15.93 -7.45 6.64
C ASP A 13 16.56 -6.11 7.06
N ASN A 14 15.76 -5.04 7.01
CA ASN A 14 16.23 -3.69 7.32
C ASN A 14 16.15 -3.41 8.83
N ASP A 15 17.30 -3.25 9.46
CA ASP A 15 17.39 -2.83 10.88
C ASP A 15 16.90 -1.41 11.12
N PHE A 16 16.98 -0.55 10.11
CA PHE A 16 16.69 0.87 10.19
C PHE A 16 15.80 1.32 9.05
N HIS A 17 14.86 2.21 9.38
CA HIS A 17 14.01 2.92 8.43
C HIS A 17 14.07 4.42 8.73
N HIS A 18 14.49 5.23 7.74
CA HIS A 18 14.68 6.68 7.89
C HIS A 18 15.51 7.08 9.13
N GLY A 19 16.58 6.34 9.41
CA GLY A 19 17.50 6.63 10.53
C GLY A 19 16.99 6.21 11.92
N LYS A 20 15.83 5.56 12.01
CA LYS A 20 15.29 5.00 13.26
C LYS A 20 15.24 3.46 13.16
N PRO A 21 15.29 2.73 14.28
CA PRO A 21 15.10 1.28 14.25
C PRO A 21 13.78 0.92 13.58
N SER A 22 13.78 -0.11 12.74
CA SER A 22 12.56 -0.62 12.10
C SER A 22 11.62 -1.24 13.13
N ASN A 23 10.34 -1.44 12.78
CA ASN A 23 9.33 -1.93 13.72
C ASN A 23 9.72 -3.27 14.36
N HIS A 24 10.23 -4.22 13.58
CA HIS A 24 10.60 -5.54 14.10
C HIS A 24 11.80 -5.48 15.04
N ARG A 25 12.64 -4.43 14.95
CA ARG A 25 13.73 -4.20 15.89
C ARG A 25 13.26 -3.63 17.23
N ILE A 26 12.08 -3.00 17.28
CA ILE A 26 11.53 -2.41 18.50
C ILE A 26 10.51 -3.36 19.17
N PHE A 27 9.68 -4.03 18.38
CA PHE A 27 8.49 -4.76 18.85
C PHE A 27 8.48 -6.24 18.47
N ASP A 28 9.58 -6.77 17.93
CA ASP A 28 9.69 -8.12 17.37
C ASP A 28 8.80 -8.38 16.14
N GLU A 29 9.04 -9.50 15.47
CA GLU A 29 8.39 -9.87 14.22
C GLU A 29 6.87 -10.12 14.34
N PRO A 30 6.35 -10.86 15.35
CA PRO A 30 4.92 -11.15 15.42
C PRO A 30 4.05 -9.89 15.55
N ILE A 31 4.50 -8.93 16.37
CA ILE A 31 3.79 -7.66 16.54
C ILE A 31 3.87 -6.83 15.26
N THR A 32 5.01 -6.82 14.59
CA THR A 32 5.22 -6.12 13.32
C THR A 32 4.28 -6.62 12.22
N ILE A 33 4.10 -7.94 12.12
CA ILE A 33 3.15 -8.57 11.18
C ILE A 33 1.73 -8.08 11.47
N LEU A 34 1.28 -8.23 12.73
CA LEU A 34 -0.07 -7.84 13.13
C LEU A 34 -0.33 -6.34 13.01
N ALA A 35 0.68 -5.49 13.26
CA ALA A 35 0.58 -4.05 13.06
C ALA A 35 0.39 -3.70 11.57
N GLY A 36 1.08 -4.40 10.67
CA GLY A 36 0.87 -4.23 9.23
C GLY A 36 -0.54 -4.64 8.80
N ASP A 37 -1.05 -5.76 9.30
CA ASP A 37 -2.42 -6.23 9.02
C ASP A 37 -3.47 -5.26 9.57
N ALA A 38 -3.29 -4.77 10.79
CA ALA A 38 -4.17 -3.78 11.40
C ALA A 38 -4.19 -2.46 10.62
N LEU A 39 -3.03 -1.98 10.15
CA LEU A 39 -2.98 -0.77 9.31
C LEU A 39 -3.71 -0.94 7.98
N LEU A 40 -3.65 -2.14 7.38
CA LEU A 40 -4.41 -2.42 6.17
C LEU A 40 -5.92 -2.31 6.44
N THR A 41 -6.41 -2.93 7.52
CA THR A 41 -7.83 -2.87 7.87
C THR A 41 -8.27 -1.47 8.26
N LEU A 42 -7.44 -0.74 9.02
CA LEU A 42 -7.70 0.64 9.40
C LEU A 42 -7.80 1.58 8.20
N THR A 43 -7.08 1.30 7.12
CA THR A 43 -7.16 2.11 5.90
C THR A 43 -8.56 2.05 5.28
N PHE A 44 -9.16 0.86 5.22
CA PHE A 44 -10.52 0.69 4.70
C PHE A 44 -11.58 1.24 5.66
N ASP A 45 -11.39 1.05 6.96
CA ASP A 45 -12.27 1.60 7.99
C ASP A 45 -12.32 3.14 7.91
N HIS A 46 -11.15 3.77 7.88
CA HIS A 46 -11.03 5.24 7.77
C HIS A 46 -11.60 5.77 6.46
N LEU A 47 -11.41 5.07 5.34
CA LEU A 47 -11.98 5.48 4.05
C LEU A 47 -13.51 5.30 4.02
N ALA A 48 -14.06 4.30 4.70
CA ALA A 48 -15.49 4.04 4.74
C ALA A 48 -16.26 4.93 5.73
N ASP A 49 -15.58 5.50 6.73
CA ASP A 49 -16.19 6.32 7.77
C ASP A 49 -16.40 7.79 7.34
N PRO A 50 -17.66 8.27 7.22
CA PRO A 50 -17.94 9.67 6.90
C PRO A 50 -17.32 10.68 7.89
N ALA A 51 -17.14 10.29 9.16
CA ALA A 51 -16.55 11.17 10.18
C ALA A 51 -15.05 11.40 9.99
N SER A 52 -14.40 10.58 9.17
CA SER A 52 -12.98 10.71 8.84
C SER A 52 -12.69 11.86 7.86
N TYR A 53 -13.71 12.45 7.24
CA TYR A 53 -13.57 13.53 6.28
C TYR A 53 -13.82 14.90 6.93
N LEU A 54 -12.79 15.74 6.96
CA LEU A 54 -12.86 17.11 7.47
C LEU A 54 -13.33 18.08 6.36
N THR A 55 -14.61 18.01 6.00
CA THR A 55 -15.22 18.85 4.95
C THR A 55 -16.61 19.34 5.36
N ASP A 56 -16.93 20.59 5.04
CA ASP A 56 -18.26 21.16 5.25
C ASP A 56 -19.32 20.54 4.31
N ASN A 57 -18.87 19.97 3.18
CA ASN A 57 -19.70 19.28 2.20
C ASN A 57 -19.56 17.77 2.36
N PRO A 58 -20.62 17.03 2.75
CA PRO A 58 -20.57 15.58 2.86
C PRO A 58 -20.22 14.92 1.53
N ILE A 59 -19.28 13.98 1.57
CA ILE A 59 -18.93 13.17 0.41
C ILE A 59 -20.09 12.19 0.13
N PRO A 60 -20.61 12.13 -1.11
CA PRO A 60 -21.64 11.16 -1.44
C PRO A 60 -21.19 9.71 -1.14
N PRO A 61 -22.04 8.86 -0.55
CA PRO A 61 -21.67 7.47 -0.26
C PRO A 61 -21.16 6.68 -1.48
N ALA A 62 -21.67 6.99 -2.68
CA ALA A 62 -21.19 6.39 -3.93
C ALA A 62 -19.70 6.69 -4.20
N HIS A 63 -19.23 7.90 -3.89
CA HIS A 63 -17.83 8.29 -4.08
C HIS A 63 -16.92 7.56 -3.10
N ILE A 64 -17.37 7.36 -1.86
CA ILE A 64 -16.66 6.53 -0.87
C ILE A 64 -16.50 5.09 -1.40
N ILE A 65 -17.58 4.49 -1.93
CA ILE A 65 -17.53 3.14 -2.51
C ILE A 65 -16.54 3.07 -3.69
N TYR A 66 -16.56 4.06 -4.58
CA TYR A 66 -15.60 4.12 -5.69
C TYR A 66 -14.16 4.30 -5.20
N GLY A 67 -13.93 5.11 -4.17
CA GLY A 67 -12.61 5.26 -3.55
C GLY A 67 -12.10 3.96 -2.93
N VAL A 68 -12.96 3.24 -2.21
CA VAL A 68 -12.65 1.91 -1.64
C VAL A 68 -12.30 0.92 -2.75
N ALA A 69 -13.09 0.90 -3.83
CA ALA A 69 -12.84 0.02 -4.97
C ALA A 69 -11.50 0.34 -5.66
N GLU A 70 -11.18 1.62 -5.81
CA GLU A 70 -9.92 2.06 -6.43
C GLU A 70 -8.71 1.67 -5.57
N LEU A 71 -8.77 1.94 -4.26
CA LEU A 71 -7.72 1.51 -3.34
C LEU A 71 -7.54 -0.01 -3.39
N SER A 72 -8.63 -0.78 -3.33
CA SER A 72 -8.60 -2.25 -3.40
C SER A 72 -7.95 -2.74 -4.70
N ARG A 73 -8.24 -2.09 -5.83
CA ARG A 73 -7.68 -2.40 -7.15
C ARG A 73 -6.17 -2.20 -7.20
N SER A 74 -5.66 -1.17 -6.51
CA SER A 74 -4.22 -0.86 -6.45
C SER A 74 -3.42 -1.88 -5.63
N ILE A 75 -4.01 -2.39 -4.54
CA ILE A 75 -3.33 -3.33 -3.61
C ILE A 75 -3.67 -4.81 -3.83
N LYS A 76 -4.45 -5.13 -4.87
CA LYS A 76 -4.89 -6.51 -5.16
C LYS A 76 -3.72 -7.48 -5.38
N PRO A 77 -3.95 -8.81 -5.32
CA PRO A 77 -2.90 -9.81 -5.53
C PRO A 77 -2.13 -9.66 -6.85
N LYS A 78 -2.79 -9.25 -7.93
CA LYS A 78 -2.17 -9.00 -9.25
C LYS A 78 -1.46 -7.63 -9.36
N GLY A 79 -1.53 -6.82 -8.31
CA GLY A 79 -0.93 -5.49 -8.20
C GLY A 79 0.29 -5.51 -7.27
N LEU A 80 0.17 -4.77 -6.16
CA LEU A 80 1.20 -4.63 -5.14
C LEU A 80 1.82 -5.96 -4.68
N VAL A 81 1.00 -6.96 -4.32
CA VAL A 81 1.49 -8.25 -3.80
C VAL A 81 2.30 -9.03 -4.85
N ALA A 82 1.83 -9.07 -6.11
CA ALA A 82 2.57 -9.72 -7.19
C ALA A 82 3.93 -9.05 -7.41
N SER A 83 3.98 -7.71 -7.38
CA SER A 83 5.22 -6.97 -7.53
C SER A 83 6.21 -7.23 -6.40
N GLN A 84 5.75 -7.29 -5.15
CA GLN A 84 6.59 -7.66 -4.00
C GLN A 84 7.13 -9.09 -4.14
N MET A 85 6.29 -10.04 -4.56
CA MET A 85 6.75 -11.42 -4.80
C MET A 85 7.79 -11.51 -5.93
N VAL A 86 7.60 -10.75 -7.02
CA VAL A 86 8.57 -10.68 -8.13
C VAL A 86 9.87 -10.04 -7.66
N ASP A 87 9.80 -9.00 -6.82
CA ASP A 87 10.95 -8.29 -6.26
C ASP A 87 11.79 -9.21 -5.35
N ILE A 88 11.18 -9.86 -4.36
CA ILE A 88 11.85 -10.83 -3.46
C ILE A 88 12.55 -11.93 -4.25
N LYS A 89 11.87 -12.50 -5.25
CA LYS A 89 12.46 -13.53 -6.11
C LYS A 89 13.63 -13.00 -6.93
N SER A 90 13.59 -11.74 -7.33
CA SER A 90 14.63 -11.13 -8.16
C SER A 90 15.88 -10.82 -7.32
N THR A 91 15.73 -10.33 -6.09
CA THR A 91 16.84 -10.07 -5.17
C THR A 91 17.59 -11.35 -4.78
N ARG A 92 16.88 -12.49 -4.64
CA ARG A 92 17.48 -13.78 -4.26
C ARG A 92 18.22 -14.52 -5.38
N LEU A 93 17.97 -14.17 -6.65
CA LEU A 93 18.45 -14.98 -7.78
C LEU A 93 19.76 -14.47 -8.40
N ALA A 94 20.25 -13.27 -8.10
CA ALA A 94 21.50 -12.71 -8.67
C ALA A 94 21.63 -12.86 -10.21
N VAL A 95 20.51 -12.93 -10.94
CA VAL A 95 20.48 -13.03 -12.40
C VAL A 95 20.21 -11.64 -12.98
N PRO A 96 20.94 -11.20 -14.02
CA PRO A 96 20.61 -9.97 -14.73
C PRO A 96 19.18 -10.04 -15.28
N PHE A 97 18.38 -9.01 -14.98
CA PHE A 97 16.98 -8.91 -15.38
C PHE A 97 16.77 -7.88 -16.49
N GLY A 98 15.81 -8.15 -17.37
CA GLY A 98 15.42 -7.26 -18.46
C GLY A 98 14.54 -6.09 -17.99
N LEU A 99 14.47 -5.05 -18.81
CA LEU A 99 13.72 -3.81 -18.54
C LEU A 99 12.24 -4.09 -18.22
N ASP A 100 11.59 -5.03 -18.90
CA ASP A 100 10.18 -5.37 -18.69
C ASP A 100 9.86 -5.77 -17.24
N ARG A 101 10.78 -6.49 -16.59
CA ARG A 101 10.62 -6.92 -15.20
C ARG A 101 10.81 -5.76 -14.22
N LEU A 102 11.80 -4.90 -14.50
CA LEU A 102 12.06 -3.72 -13.68
C LEU A 102 10.88 -2.74 -13.77
N GLU A 103 10.36 -2.53 -14.97
CA GLU A 103 9.15 -1.74 -15.21
C GLU A 103 7.95 -2.32 -14.46
N PHE A 104 7.73 -3.64 -14.54
CA PHE A 104 6.66 -4.31 -13.79
C PHE A 104 6.75 -4.03 -12.28
N ILE A 105 7.94 -4.18 -11.68
CA ILE A 105 8.15 -3.91 -10.25
C ILE A 105 7.83 -2.45 -9.93
N HIS A 106 8.38 -1.48 -10.65
CA HIS A 106 8.15 -0.06 -10.36
C HIS A 106 6.69 0.36 -10.51
N LEU A 107 6.03 -0.07 -11.59
CA LEU A 107 4.63 0.27 -11.83
C LEU A 107 3.73 -0.24 -10.70
N HIS A 108 3.94 -1.48 -10.25
CA HIS A 108 3.01 -2.15 -9.35
C HIS A 108 3.38 -1.97 -7.86
N LYS A 109 4.66 -1.77 -7.54
CA LYS A 109 5.11 -1.52 -6.15
C LYS A 109 4.92 -0.07 -5.73
N THR A 110 5.01 0.88 -6.69
CA THR A 110 5.02 2.31 -6.38
C THR A 110 3.95 3.09 -7.13
N THR A 111 3.91 3.00 -8.46
CA THR A 111 3.05 3.88 -9.28
C THR A 111 1.57 3.69 -8.98
N PHE A 112 1.10 2.45 -8.83
CA PHE A 112 -0.33 2.17 -8.65
C PHE A 112 -0.93 2.77 -7.37
N LEU A 113 -0.16 2.82 -6.28
CA LEU A 113 -0.66 3.42 -5.04
C LEU A 113 -0.70 4.94 -5.13
N LEU A 114 0.25 5.55 -5.84
CA LEU A 114 0.26 6.99 -6.13
C LEU A 114 -0.91 7.38 -7.04
N GLU A 115 -1.15 6.59 -8.09
CA GLU A 115 -2.28 6.76 -9.01
C GLU A 115 -3.60 6.66 -8.26
N ALA A 116 -3.78 5.63 -7.43
CA ALA A 116 -4.97 5.45 -6.62
C ALA A 116 -5.20 6.63 -5.68
N SER A 117 -4.16 7.19 -5.06
CA SER A 117 -4.28 8.38 -4.22
C SER A 117 -4.85 9.58 -4.98
N ALA A 118 -4.38 9.82 -6.20
CA ALA A 118 -4.86 10.92 -7.03
C ALA A 118 -6.30 10.69 -7.53
N ILE A 119 -6.63 9.45 -7.92
CA ILE A 119 -7.98 9.07 -8.39
C ILE A 119 -9.00 9.18 -7.26
N ILE A 120 -8.67 8.72 -6.05
CA ILE A 120 -9.56 8.80 -4.88
C ILE A 120 -9.88 10.26 -4.57
N GLU A 121 -8.89 11.16 -4.61
CA GLU A 121 -9.13 12.59 -4.44
C GLU A 121 -10.10 13.14 -5.51
N ALA A 122 -9.88 12.80 -6.78
CA ALA A 122 -10.72 13.25 -7.88
C ALA A 122 -12.18 12.76 -7.73
N ILE A 123 -12.37 11.49 -7.35
CA ILE A 123 -13.68 10.89 -7.07
C ILE A 123 -14.39 11.66 -5.95
N CYS A 124 -13.70 11.94 -4.84
CA CYS A 124 -14.30 12.63 -3.70
C CYS A 124 -14.75 14.07 -4.03
N ARG A 125 -14.07 14.75 -4.96
CA ARG A 125 -14.36 16.15 -5.35
C ARG A 125 -15.36 16.29 -6.49
N GLN A 126 -15.77 15.20 -7.13
CA GLN A 126 -16.66 15.27 -8.28
C GLN A 126 -18.06 15.73 -7.84
N GLU A 127 -18.70 16.61 -8.60
CA GLU A 127 -20.13 16.91 -8.40
C GLU A 127 -20.96 15.83 -9.10
N LEU A 128 -21.92 15.25 -8.40
CA LEU A 128 -22.88 14.32 -9.00
C LEU A 128 -23.79 15.11 -9.95
N GLN A 129 -23.73 14.80 -11.24
CA GLN A 129 -24.66 15.32 -12.26
C GLN A 129 -26.04 14.66 -12.15
#